data_AF-A0A099JF36-F1
#
_entry.id   AF-A0A099JF36-F1
#
_cell.length_a   1.000
_cell.length_b   1.000
_cell.length_c   1.000
_cell.angle_alpha   90.00
_cell.angle_beta   90.00
_cell.angle_gamma   90.00
#
_symmetry.space_group_name_H-M   'P 1'
#
loop_
_entity.id
_entity.type
_entity.pdbx_description
1 polymer ?
#
loop_
_entity_poly.entity_id
_entity_poly.type
_entity_poly.pdbx_seq_one_letter_code
_entity_poly.pdbx_strand_id
1 'polypeptide(L)' 'MTETPKPSEFDPAEITFVTEGVTPTEASAVIAILRGLLREESDGRRTAPAGHQSAWQVNQRAIRRPITAGQGGWRSFSG' A
#
# COMPACT_ATOMS: atom_id res chain seq x y z
N MET A 1 -3.12 -22.92 26.94
CA MET A 1 -3.04 -22.34 25.59
C MET A 1 -2.48 -20.94 25.76
N THR A 2 -1.22 -20.72 25.43
CA THR A 2 -0.60 -19.39 25.37
C THR A 2 -0.76 -18.88 23.95
N GLU A 3 -1.71 -17.98 23.72
CA GLU A 3 -1.80 -17.26 22.45
C GLU A 3 -0.62 -16.30 22.35
N THR A 4 0.26 -16.54 21.39
CA THR A 4 1.28 -15.58 20.98
C THR A 4 0.56 -14.41 20.31
N PRO A 5 0.61 -13.17 20.86
CA PRO A 5 -0.08 -12.05 20.24
C PRO A 5 0.47 -11.80 18.84
N LYS A 6 -0.44 -11.61 17.88
CA LYS A 6 -0.12 -11.27 16.50
C LYS A 6 0.70 -9.97 16.51
N PRO A 7 1.84 -9.87 15.81
CA PRO A 7 2.77 -8.72 15.89
C PRO A 7 2.25 -7.43 15.21
N SER A 8 0.94 -7.18 15.26
CA SER A 8 0.26 -6.07 14.59
C SER A 8 -0.78 -5.39 15.48
N GLU A 9 -0.92 -5.79 16.74
CA GLU A 9 -1.93 -5.25 17.64
C GLU A 9 -1.27 -4.33 18.65
N PHE A 10 -1.64 -3.05 18.58
CA PHE A 10 -1.16 -2.00 19.47
C PHE A 10 -1.53 -2.30 20.93
N ASP A 11 -0.52 -2.49 21.80
CA ASP A 11 -0.71 -2.71 23.23
C ASP A 11 -0.90 -1.36 23.95
N PRO A 12 -2.08 -1.07 24.53
CA PRO A 12 -2.31 0.17 25.26
C PRO A 12 -1.42 0.31 26.50
N ALA A 13 -0.82 -0.77 27.03
CA ALA A 13 0.11 -0.72 28.16
C ALA A 13 1.43 0.00 27.82
N GLU A 14 1.74 0.21 26.53
CA GLU A 14 2.92 0.95 26.08
C GLU A 14 2.73 2.48 26.17
N ILE A 15 1.52 2.98 26.42
CA ILE A 15 1.24 4.42 26.46
C ILE A 15 1.43 4.96 27.87
N THR A 16 2.23 6.03 28.00
CA THR A 16 2.37 6.79 29.24
C THR A 16 1.79 8.19 29.08
N PHE A 17 0.85 8.55 29.97
CA PHE A 17 0.35 9.91 30.09
C PHE A 17 1.25 10.71 31.03
N VAL A 18 1.90 11.75 30.52
CA VAL A 18 2.80 12.62 31.30
C VAL A 18 2.02 13.72 32.03
N THR A 19 0.85 14.09 31.51
CA THR A 19 -0.03 15.09 32.11
C THR A 19 -0.70 14.55 33.37
N GLU A 20 -0.72 15.35 34.43
CA GLU A 20 -1.45 15.02 35.66
C GLU A 20 -2.97 15.15 35.45
N GLY A 21 -3.75 14.37 36.21
CA GLY A 21 -5.21 14.50 36.23
C GLY A 21 -5.96 13.91 35.04
N VAL A 22 -5.30 13.13 34.17
CA VAL A 22 -5.96 12.44 33.06
C VAL A 22 -7.00 11.46 33.60
N THR A 23 -8.25 11.62 33.17
CA THR A 23 -9.35 10.75 33.57
C THR A 23 -9.33 9.43 32.79
N PRO A 24 -9.95 8.36 33.31
CA PRO A 24 -10.09 7.09 32.58
C PRO A 24 -10.81 7.26 31.23
N THR A 25 -11.77 8.18 31.17
CA THR A 25 -12.51 8.48 29.94
C THR A 25 -11.61 9.14 28.89
N GLU A 26 -10.79 10.11 29.27
CA GLU A 26 -9.85 10.76 28.35
C GLU A 26 -8.77 9.78 27.87
N ALA A 27 -8.22 8.98 28.79
CA ALA A 27 -7.23 7.97 28.43
C ALA A 27 -7.79 6.98 27.40
N SER A 28 -9.01 6.48 27.63
CA SER A 28 -9.66 5.55 26.71
C SER A 28 -9.99 6.18 25.34
N ALA A 29 -10.38 7.45 25.32
CA ALA A 29 -10.63 8.19 24.07
C ALA A 29 -9.34 8.32 23.23
N VAL A 30 -8.23 8.69 23.86
CA VAL A 30 -6.92 8.79 23.19
C VAL A 30 -6.46 7.43 22.66
N ILE A 31 -6.57 6.38 23.47
CA ILE A 31 -6.25 5.01 23.05
C ILE A 31 -7.08 4.59 21.84
N ALA A 32 -8.39 4.89 21.83
CA ALA A 32 -9.27 4.55 20.72
C ALA A 32 -8.88 5.28 19.44
N ILE A 33 -8.53 6.57 19.53
CA ILE A 33 -8.04 7.36 18.39
C ILE A 33 -6.76 6.76 17.83
N LEU A 34 -5.77 6.48 18.68
CA LEU A 34 -4.48 5.90 18.26
C LEU A 34 -4.66 4.53 17.60
N ARG A 35 -5.53 3.68 18.17
CA ARG A 35 -5.91 2.39 17.56
C ARG A 35 -6.55 2.56 16.19
N GLY A 36 -7.45 3.53 16.04
CA GLY A 36 -8.08 3.85 14.75
C GLY A 36 -7.06 4.27 13.68
N LEU A 37 -6.16 5.20 14.03
CA LEU A 37 -5.12 5.68 13.13
C LEU A 37 -4.15 4.58 12.69
N LEU A 38 -3.69 3.74 13.62
CA LEU A 38 -2.81 2.61 13.29
C LEU A 38 -3.51 1.58 12.40
N ARG A 39 -4.81 1.37 12.61
CA ARG A 39 -5.60 0.46 11.78
C ARG A 39 -5.71 0.96 10.35
N GLU A 40 -6.02 2.24 10.17
CA GLU A 40 -6.12 2.87 8.85
C GLU A 40 -4.79 2.85 8.10
N GLU A 41 -3.68 3.18 8.77
CA GLU A 41 -2.33 3.11 8.18
C GLU A 41 -1.97 1.66 7.78
N SER A 42 -2.27 0.69 8.63
CA SER A 42 -2.03 -0.72 8.37
C SER A 42 -2.87 -1.25 7.21
N ASP A 43 -4.13 -0.83 7.10
CA ASP A 43 -5.02 -1.24 6.02
C ASP A 43 -4.63 -0.56 4.70
N GLY A 44 -4.20 0.70 4.71
CA GLY A 44 -3.62 1.37 3.54
C GLY A 44 -2.40 0.65 2.98
N ARG A 45 -1.54 0.09 3.84
CA ARG A 45 -0.41 -0.76 3.42
C ARG A 45 -0.86 -2.12 2.87
N ARG A 46 -1.95 -2.70 3.36
CA ARG A 46 -2.51 -3.97 2.84
C ARG A 46 -3.28 -3.79 1.53
N THR A 47 -3.81 -2.60 1.26
CA THR A 47 -4.54 -2.25 0.04
C THR A 47 -3.62 -1.87 -1.12
N ALA A 48 -2.30 -1.75 -0.91
CA ALA A 48 -1.37 -1.73 -2.04
C ALA A 48 -1.60 -3.01 -2.85
N PRO A 49 -2.08 -2.93 -4.10
CA PRO A 49 -2.31 -4.13 -4.88
C PRO A 49 -0.97 -4.84 -4.97
N ALA A 50 -0.89 -6.05 -4.39
CA ALA A 50 0.17 -7.00 -4.72
C ALA A 50 0.28 -6.99 -6.24
N GLY A 51 1.49 -6.88 -6.80
CA GLY A 51 1.74 -6.54 -8.21
C GLY A 51 1.08 -7.47 -9.23
N HIS A 52 -0.24 -7.39 -9.36
CA HIS A 52 -1.04 -8.03 -10.38
C HIS A 52 -1.03 -7.10 -11.57
N GLN A 53 -0.92 -7.68 -12.77
CA GLN A 53 -0.96 -6.90 -13.99
C GLN A 53 -2.24 -6.07 -14.04
N SER A 54 -2.10 -4.76 -14.22
CA SER A 54 -3.24 -3.86 -14.34
C SER A 54 -4.13 -4.29 -15.53
N ALA A 55 -5.43 -3.99 -15.47
CA ALA A 55 -6.33 -4.23 -16.61
C ALA A 55 -5.83 -3.57 -17.91
N TRP A 56 -5.07 -2.46 -17.78
CA TRP A 56 -4.35 -1.81 -18.87
C TRP A 56 -3.20 -2.65 -19.44
N GLN A 57 -2.40 -3.31 -18.59
CA GLN A 57 -1.37 -4.28 -19.03
C GLN A 57 -2.00 -5.51 -19.70
N VAL A 58 -3.09 -6.03 -19.15
CA VAL A 58 -3.79 -7.21 -19.69
C VAL A 58 -4.35 -6.91 -21.10
N ASN A 59 -4.75 -5.66 -21.36
CA ASN A 59 -5.31 -5.25 -22.64
C ASN A 59 -4.31 -4.53 -23.58
N GLN A 60 -3.00 -4.65 -23.35
CA GLN A 60 -1.99 -4.27 -24.34
C GLN A 60 -1.98 -5.27 -25.49
N ARG A 61 -3.05 -5.30 -26.29
CA ARG A 61 -3.03 -5.93 -27.60
C ARG A 61 -2.05 -5.13 -28.47
N ALA A 62 -1.21 -5.82 -29.24
CA ALA A 62 -0.31 -5.16 -30.18
C ALA A 62 -1.14 -4.41 -31.25
N ILE A 63 -1.42 -3.13 -31.02
CA ILE A 63 -2.12 -2.26 -31.98
C ILE A 63 -1.24 -2.01 -33.21
N ARG A 64 0.08 -2.21 -33.08
CA ARG A 64 1.05 -2.00 -34.15
C ARG A 64 1.64 -3.33 -34.60
N ARG A 65 1.58 -3.59 -35.91
CA ARG A 65 2.42 -4.60 -36.55
C ARG A 65 3.80 -4.00 -36.81
N PRO A 66 4.90 -4.76 -36.61
CA PRO A 66 6.20 -4.34 -37.08
C PRO A 66 6.12 -4.07 -38.58
N ILE A 67 6.57 -2.89 -39.02
CA ILE A 67 6.66 -2.61 -40.44
C ILE A 67 7.97 -3.25 -40.92
N THR A 68 7.86 -4.31 -41.72
CA THR A 68 9.01 -4.93 -42.36
C THR A 68 9.36 -4.13 -43.61
N ALA A 69 10.64 -3.79 -43.79
CA ALA A 69 11.09 -3.21 -45.03
C ALA A 69 10.84 -4.19 -46.20
N GLY A 70 10.25 -3.69 -47.28
CA GLY A 70 10.15 -4.45 -48.54
C GLY A 70 11.51 -4.68 -49.18
N GLN A 71 11.52 -5.43 -50.29
CA GLN A 71 12.73 -5.67 -51.09
C GLN A 71 13.28 -4.31 -51.58
N GLY A 72 14.37 -3.84 -50.99
CA GLY A 72 14.90 -2.47 -51.16
C GLY A 72 15.27 -1.75 -49.85
N GLY A 73 14.89 -2.30 -48.69
CA GLY A 73 15.29 -1.77 -47.38
C GLY A 73 14.63 -0.43 -47.02
N TRP A 74 14.81 0.02 -45.78
CA TRP A 74 14.47 1.39 -45.40
C TRP A 74 15.49 2.33 -46.06
N ARG A 75 15.03 3.37 -46.76
CA ARG A 75 15.94 4.42 -47.24
C ARG A 75 16.52 5.12 -46.01
N SER A 76 17.77 4.82 -45.66
CA SER A 76 18.50 5.52 -44.62
C SER A 76 18.86 6.91 -45.10
N PHE A 77 18.55 7.95 -44.33
CA PHE A 77 19.15 9.26 -44.50
C PHE A 77 20.44 9.29 -43.69
N SER A 78 21.54 8.89 -44.32
CA SER A 78 22.89 9.22 -43.90
C SER A 78 23.48 10.10 -44.99
N GLY A 79 23.48 11.41 -44.77
CA GLY A 79 23.90 12.45 -45.71
C GLY A 79 23.09 13.71 -45.51
#